data_AF-A0A7U3YY86-F1
#
_entry.id   AF-A0A7U3YY86-F1
#
_cell.length_a   1.000
_cell.length_b   1.000
_cell.length_c   1.000
_cell.angle_alpha   90.00
_cell.angle_beta   90.00
_cell.angle_gamma   90.00
#
_symmetry.space_group_name_H-M   'P 1'
#
loop_
_entity.id
_entity.type
_entity.pdbx_description
1 polymer ?
#
loop_
_entity_poly.entity_id
_entity_poly.type
_entity_poly.pdbx_seq_one_letter_code
_entity_poly.pdbx_strand_id
1 'polypeptide(L)'
;MKNTDTKLDVTYAELLDDTKEFLRMLHINQGNRPLDSYERGLRSGACLLWTKLALTAGVLDNQCNEDYNQLRLLAGWLRTCVTSVRFSWQLS
;
A
#
# COMPACT_ATOMS: atom_id res chain seq x y z
N MET A 1 27.60 22.81 -5.11
CA MET A 1 26.65 21.80 -4.58
C MET A 1 26.72 20.59 -5.50
N LYS A 2 27.10 19.42 -4.99
CA LYS A 2 27.07 18.17 -5.80
C LYS A 2 25.61 17.88 -6.09
N ASN A 3 25.22 17.98 -7.36
CA ASN A 3 23.95 17.46 -7.84
C ASN A 3 23.97 15.94 -7.56
N THR A 4 23.27 15.51 -6.51
CA THR A 4 23.01 14.10 -6.25
C THR A 4 21.91 13.64 -7.19
N ASP A 5 22.22 13.64 -8.49
CA ASP A 5 21.49 12.88 -9.50
C ASP A 5 21.81 11.38 -9.31
N THR A 6 21.61 10.89 -8.08
CA THR A 6 21.45 9.47 -7.82
C THR A 6 20.11 9.11 -8.43
N LYS A 7 20.15 8.78 -9.73
CA LYS A 7 19.07 8.10 -10.41
C LYS A 7 18.78 6.84 -9.59
N LEU A 8 17.58 6.76 -8.99
CA LEU A 8 17.14 5.52 -8.38
C LEU A 8 17.19 4.45 -9.47
N ASP A 9 18.10 3.49 -9.32
CA ASP A 9 18.17 2.31 -10.20
C ASP A 9 17.16 1.27 -9.71
N VAL A 10 15.90 1.71 -9.60
CA VAL A 10 14.78 0.88 -9.17
C VAL A 10 13.72 1.05 -10.23
N THR A 11 13.32 -0.07 -10.84
CA THR A 11 12.24 -0.08 -11.80
C THR A 11 10.91 0.20 -11.11
N TYR A 12 9.92 0.66 -11.87
CA TYR A 12 8.57 0.85 -11.35
C TYR A 12 8.01 -0.43 -10.67
N ALA A 13 8.28 -1.60 -11.27
CA ALA A 13 7.81 -2.88 -10.77
C ALA A 13 8.44 -3.22 -9.41
N GLU A 14 9.76 -3.09 -9.29
CA GLU A 14 10.48 -3.31 -8.02
C GLU A 14 9.98 -2.34 -6.93
N LEU A 15 9.81 -1.07 -7.26
CA LEU A 15 9.28 -0.07 -6.34
C LEU A 15 7.88 -0.43 -5.83
N LEU A 16 7.01 -0.91 -6.72
CA LEU A 16 5.66 -1.34 -6.37
C LEU A 16 5.68 -2.60 -5.49
N ASP A 17 6.47 -3.60 -5.85
CA ASP A 17 6.57 -4.85 -5.10
C ASP A 17 7.17 -4.64 -3.71
N ASP A 18 8.24 -3.84 -3.59
CA ASP A 18 8.84 -3.48 -2.30
C ASP A 18 7.85 -2.75 -1.40
N THR A 19 7.06 -1.85 -1.97
CA THR A 19 6.04 -1.11 -1.21
C THR A 19 4.90 -2.04 -0.77
N LYS A 20 4.45 -2.95 -1.64
CA LYS A 20 3.46 -3.98 -1.30
C LYS A 20 3.96 -4.86 -0.16
N GLU A 21 5.21 -5.31 -0.23
CA GLU A 21 5.81 -6.18 0.78
C GLU A 21 5.97 -5.47 2.11
N PHE A 22 6.45 -4.22 2.10
CA PHE A 22 6.51 -3.38 3.28
C PHE A 22 5.14 -3.26 3.98
N LEU A 23 4.08 -2.98 3.22
CA LEU A 23 2.72 -2.86 3.79
C LEU A 23 2.20 -4.20 4.33
N ARG A 24 2.49 -5.32 3.67
CA ARG A 24 2.14 -6.66 4.17
C ARG A 24 2.85 -6.98 5.48
N MET A 25 4.15 -6.69 5.59
CA MET A 25 4.90 -6.89 6.84
C MET A 25 4.31 -6.05 7.98
N LEU A 26 3.94 -4.80 7.71
CA LEU A 26 3.26 -3.97 8.71
C LEU A 26 1.90 -4.56 9.13
N HIS A 27 1.15 -5.15 8.20
CA HIS A 27 -0.12 -5.80 8.51
C HIS A 27 0.07 -7.06 9.37
N ILE A 28 1.02 -7.93 9.03
CA ILE A 28 1.34 -9.14 9.78
C ILE A 28 1.73 -8.80 11.22
N ASN A 29 2.58 -7.78 11.41
CA ASN A 29 3.06 -7.37 12.72
C ASN A 29 1.97 -6.70 13.59
N GLN A 30 0.96 -6.12 12.97
CA GLN A 30 -0.14 -5.46 13.68
C GLN A 30 -1.16 -6.46 14.25
N GLY A 31 -1.40 -7.57 13.56
CA GLY A 31 -2.45 -8.54 13.91
C GLY A 31 -3.83 -7.87 13.95
N ASN A 32 -4.63 -8.21 14.96
CA ASN A 32 -6.00 -7.69 15.14
C ASN A 32 -6.07 -6.35 15.91
N ARG A 33 -4.93 -5.74 16.24
CA ARG A 33 -4.91 -4.47 17.00
C ARG A 33 -5.38 -3.31 16.12
N PRO A 34 -6.15 -2.34 16.64
CA PRO A 34 -6.43 -1.11 15.91
C PRO A 34 -5.16 -0.32 15.61
N LEU A 35 -5.09 0.29 14.42
CA LEU A 35 -3.99 1.17 14.04
C LEU A 35 -3.95 2.42 14.94
N ASP A 36 -2.80 2.73 15.51
CA ASP A 36 -2.58 4.03 16.15
C ASP A 36 -2.21 5.14 15.12
N SER A 37 -2.05 6.37 15.59
CA SER A 37 -1.77 7.52 14.71
C SER A 37 -0.43 7.40 13.98
N TYR A 38 0.59 6.85 14.64
CA TYR A 38 1.90 6.62 14.05
C TYR A 38 1.81 5.56 12.94
N GLU A 39 1.17 4.45 13.23
CA GLU A 39 0.96 3.35 12.30
C GLU A 39 0.15 3.74 11.06
N ARG A 40 -0.88 4.58 11.23
CA ARG A 40 -1.63 5.17 10.11
C ARG A 40 -0.75 6.11 9.29
N GLY A 41 0.03 6.95 9.96
CA GLY A 41 0.96 7.89 9.32
C GLY A 41 2.04 7.18 8.51
N LEU A 42 2.61 6.10 9.05
CA LEU A 42 3.65 5.30 8.38
C LEU A 42 3.13 4.67 7.09
N ARG A 43 1.96 4.02 7.14
CA ARG A 43 1.32 3.42 5.95
C ARG A 43 0.93 4.48 4.91
N SER A 44 0.46 5.64 5.37
CA SER A 44 0.18 6.82 4.52
C SER A 44 1.42 7.29 3.77
N GLY A 45 2.50 7.49 4.51
CA GLY A 45 3.77 7.97 3.99
C GLY A 45 4.32 7.04 2.92
N ALA A 46 4.24 5.72 3.14
CA ALA A 46 4.67 4.73 2.15
C ALA A 46 3.88 4.84 0.83
N CYS A 47 2.55 4.92 0.89
CA CYS A 47 1.71 5.05 -0.31
C CYS A 47 2.01 6.36 -1.06
N LEU A 48 2.12 7.49 -0.34
CA LEU A 48 2.40 8.80 -0.93
C LEU A 48 3.80 8.89 -1.53
N LEU A 49 4.79 8.31 -0.87
CA LEU A 49 6.16 8.25 -1.37
C LEU A 49 6.22 7.44 -2.67
N TRP A 50 5.58 6.27 -2.68
CA TRP A 50 5.47 5.44 -3.86
C TRP A 50 4.84 6.20 -5.03
N THR A 51 3.71 6.90 -4.82
CA THR A 51 3.04 7.66 -5.90
C THR A 51 3.94 8.75 -6.47
N LYS A 52 4.68 9.47 -5.62
CA LYS A 52 5.62 10.49 -6.10
C LYS A 52 6.71 9.88 -6.98
N LEU A 53 7.29 8.76 -6.56
CA LEU A 53 8.33 8.06 -7.30
C LEU A 53 7.80 7.44 -8.61
N ALA A 54 6.59 6.86 -8.58
CA ALA A 54 5.90 6.33 -9.75
C ALA A 54 5.68 7.40 -10.83
N LEU A 55 5.22 8.59 -10.44
CA LEU A 55 5.02 9.70 -11.37
C LEU A 55 6.35 10.19 -11.95
N THR A 56 7.44 10.22 -11.16
CA THR A 56 8.77 10.56 -11.69
C THR A 56 9.33 9.51 -12.65
N ALA A 57 8.86 8.27 -12.58
CA ALA A 57 9.22 7.20 -13.51
C ALA A 57 8.43 7.26 -14.84
N GLY A 58 7.50 8.20 -15.00
CA GLY A 58 6.74 8.40 -16.25
C GLY A 58 5.60 7.39 -16.47
N VAL A 59 5.08 6.81 -15.40
CA VAL A 59 3.96 5.85 -15.47
C VAL A 59 2.67 6.57 -15.86
N LEU A 60 1.82 5.90 -16.66
CA LEU A 60 0.50 6.41 -17.04
C LEU A 60 -0.40 6.60 -15.81
N ASP A 61 -1.14 7.71 -15.77
CA ASP A 61 -2.04 8.06 -14.65
C ASP A 61 -3.01 6.94 -14.27
N ASN A 62 -3.57 6.23 -15.26
CA ASN A 62 -4.51 5.14 -15.02
C ASN A 62 -3.85 3.95 -14.28
N GLN A 63 -2.66 3.55 -14.72
CA GLN A 63 -1.89 2.47 -14.08
C GLN A 63 -1.48 2.88 -12.66
N CYS A 64 -0.98 4.11 -12.51
CA CYS A 64 -0.58 4.65 -11.22
C CYS A 64 -1.76 4.67 -10.22
N ASN A 65 -2.96 5.03 -10.69
CA ASN A 65 -4.15 5.08 -9.85
C ASN A 65 -4.66 3.70 -9.43
N GLU A 66 -4.61 2.71 -10.33
CA GLU A 66 -4.98 1.33 -10.01
C GLU A 66 -4.04 0.73 -8.97
N ASP A 67 -2.73 0.88 -9.18
CA ASP A 67 -1.71 0.42 -8.24
C ASP A 67 -1.78 1.17 -6.89
N TYR A 68 -2.05 2.47 -6.91
CA TYR A 68 -2.31 3.24 -5.69
C TYR A 68 -3.51 2.70 -4.90
N ASN A 69 -4.58 2.28 -5.58
CA ASN A 69 -5.73 1.67 -4.91
C ASN A 69 -5.36 0.32 -4.26
N GLN A 70 -4.51 -0.48 -4.89
CA GLN A 70 -3.98 -1.71 -4.29
C GLN A 70 -3.17 -1.42 -3.02
N LEU A 71 -2.31 -0.41 -3.06
CA LEU A 71 -1.54 0.01 -1.89
C LEU A 71 -2.44 0.52 -0.75
N ARG A 72 -3.51 1.26 -1.06
CA ARG A 72 -4.50 1.70 -0.05
C ARG A 72 -5.25 0.55 0.60
N LEU A 73 -5.52 -0.53 -0.14
CA LEU A 73 -6.10 -1.75 0.41
C LEU A 73 -5.14 -2.40 1.40
N LEU A 74 -3.86 -2.55 1.03
CA LEU A 74 -2.82 -3.10 1.91
C LEU A 74 -2.53 -2.21 3.13
N ALA A 75 -2.66 -0.89 2.98
CA ALA A 75 -2.56 0.08 4.07
C ALA A 75 -3.75 0.03 5.04
N GLY A 76 -4.78 -0.77 4.75
CA GLY A 76 -5.98 -0.92 5.58
C GLY A 76 -6.96 0.26 5.49
N TRP A 77 -6.89 1.04 4.42
CA TRP A 77 -7.71 2.25 4.25
C TRP A 77 -9.01 2.00 3.51
N LEU A 78 -8.99 1.10 2.52
CA LEU A 78 -10.22 0.52 2.03
C LEU A 78 -10.49 -0.72 2.87
N ARG A 79 -11.59 -0.70 3.64
CA ARG A 79 -12.21 -1.96 4.02
C ARG A 79 -12.68 -2.58 2.72
N THR A 80 -12.05 -3.64 2.27
CA THR A 80 -12.80 -4.63 1.49
C THR A 80 -14.02 -4.92 2.33
N CYS A 81 -15.23 -4.64 1.82
CA CYS A 81 -16.45 -5.17 2.40
C CYS A 81 -16.37 -6.70 2.27
N VAL A 82 -15.57 -7.35 3.12
CA VAL A 82 -15.78 -8.75 3.45
C VAL A 82 -17.04 -8.70 4.28
N THR A 83 -18.17 -8.73 3.59
CA THR A 83 -19.41 -9.23 4.14
C THR A 83 -19.06 -10.59 4.71
N SER A 84 -18.74 -10.61 6.00
CA SER A 84 -18.73 -11.82 6.79
C SER A 84 -20.19 -12.25 6.85
N VAL A 85 -20.67 -12.86 5.77
CA VAL A 85 -21.91 -13.62 5.75
C VAL A 85 -21.57 -14.84 6.57
N ARG A 86 -21.72 -14.71 7.90
CA ARG A 86 -21.95 -15.88 8.76
C ARG A 86 -23.23 -16.52 8.26
N PHE A 87 -23.09 -17.45 7.30
CA PHE A 87 -24.13 -18.41 7.00
C PHE A 87 -24.24 -19.33 8.22
N SER A 88 -25.05 -18.91 9.19
CA SER A 88 -25.57 -19.80 10.21
C SER A 88 -26.66 -20.65 9.56
N TRP A 89 -26.27 -21.73 8.89
CA TRP A 89 -27.18 -22.85 8.66
C TRP A 89 -27.33 -23.60 9.98
N GLN A 90 -28.28 -23.18 10.81
CA GLN A 90 -28.92 -24.10 11.74
C GLN A 90 -30.18 -24.64 11.05
N LEU A 91 -30.00 -25.81 10.44
CA LEU A 91 -31.07 -26.73 10.10
C LEU A 91 -30.86 -27.99 10.95
N SER A 92 -31.60 -28.10 12.05
CA SER A 92 -32.24 -29.29 12.63
C SER A 92 -32.67 -29.01 14.05
#